data_AF-A0A4Q0I8F9-F1
#
_entry.id   AF-A0A4Q0I8F9-F1
#
_cell.length_a   1.000
_cell.length_b   1.000
_cell.length_c   1.000
_cell.angle_alpha   90.00
_cell.angle_beta   90.00
_cell.angle_gamma   90.00
#
_symmetry.space_group_name_H-M   'P 1'
#
loop_
_entity.id
_entity.type
_entity.pdbx_description
1 polymer ?
#
loop_
_entity_poly.entity_id
_entity_poly.type
_entity_poly.pdbx_seq_one_letter_code
_entity_poly.pdbx_strand_id
1 'polypeptide(L)'
;MIKLIIKWFIKDYRNVTDKKVRESYGVLSGVIGIVCNIFLFMLKITTGLFINSIAVISDAFNNLSDMGSSLVAILGVKLSNRPPDDEHPHGHGRYEYISSLVVSFIIFAVGLELLRNSFGKIMKPEEVTFNTISILILIISILIKLWMFSYNRYIGKTINSGINKATAQDSLNDFIATTAVVAGTLIGSFVRFPLDGIMGLIISALIMYTGFSIAKDSVDLLLGVCPDTELINSINSYVLGGKNIKGIHDLKVHDYGPGRISASIHAEVSEGANIVEIHSVIDEIEQKIKNELGVDIVIHMDPVGETNEDSE
;
A
#
# COMPACT_ATOMS: atom_id res chain seq x y z
N MET A 1 -16.67 13.18 -17.22
CA MET A 1 -16.26 13.97 -16.03
C MET A 1 -14.75 13.90 -15.77
N ILE A 2 -14.16 12.73 -15.49
CA ILE A 2 -12.72 12.65 -15.12
C ILE A 2 -11.76 13.24 -16.18
N LYS A 3 -12.03 13.01 -17.48
CA LYS A 3 -11.22 13.58 -18.57
C LYS A 3 -11.13 15.11 -18.55
N LEU A 4 -12.19 15.79 -18.09
CA LEU A 4 -12.21 17.25 -17.97
C LEU A 4 -11.37 17.70 -16.76
N ILE A 5 -11.50 17.01 -15.63
CA ILE A 5 -10.71 17.28 -14.42
C ILE A 5 -9.23 17.10 -14.71
N ILE A 6 -8.84 16.01 -15.39
CA ILE A 6 -7.47 15.76 -15.84
C ILE A 6 -6.96 16.92 -16.72
N LYS A 7 -7.76 17.34 -17.71
CA LYS A 7 -7.37 18.43 -18.62
C LYS A 7 -7.16 19.77 -17.88
N TRP A 8 -7.87 20.01 -16.78
CA TRP A 8 -7.75 21.23 -15.99
C TRP A 8 -6.55 21.21 -15.03
N PHE A 9 -6.27 20.06 -14.40
CA PHE A 9 -5.27 19.97 -13.35
C PHE A 9 -3.89 19.49 -13.83
N ILE A 10 -3.82 18.76 -14.94
CA ILE A 10 -2.57 18.16 -15.42
C ILE A 10 -2.12 18.88 -16.69
N LYS A 11 -0.99 19.60 -16.60
CA LYS A 11 -0.30 20.16 -17.77
C LYS A 11 0.25 19.03 -18.62
N ASP A 12 0.13 19.17 -19.95
CA ASP A 12 0.58 18.18 -20.92
C ASP A 12 0.05 16.76 -20.67
N TYR A 13 -1.21 16.64 -20.24
CA TYR A 13 -1.86 15.38 -19.86
C TYR A 13 -1.83 14.27 -20.93
N ARG A 14 -1.45 14.57 -22.17
CA ARG A 14 -1.31 13.58 -23.26
C ARG A 14 0.04 12.88 -23.24
N ASN A 15 1.08 13.50 -22.69
CA ASN A 15 2.42 12.93 -22.59
C ASN A 15 2.53 11.98 -21.39
N VAL A 16 1.79 10.88 -21.46
CA VAL A 16 1.70 9.88 -20.37
C VAL A 16 2.97 9.04 -20.20
N THR A 17 3.97 9.22 -21.05
CA THR A 17 5.31 8.62 -20.92
C THR A 17 6.22 9.44 -20.00
N ASP A 18 5.96 10.73 -19.85
CA ASP A 18 6.72 11.60 -18.95
C ASP A 18 6.46 11.26 -17.47
N LYS A 19 7.54 11.15 -16.69
CA LYS A 19 7.47 10.76 -15.26
C LYS A 19 6.64 11.76 -14.44
N LYS A 20 6.80 13.06 -14.64
CA LYS A 20 6.08 14.10 -13.88
C LYS A 20 4.60 14.12 -14.22
N VAL A 21 4.26 13.87 -15.50
CA VAL A 21 2.87 13.74 -15.91
C VAL A 21 2.24 12.51 -15.24
N ARG A 22 2.89 11.35 -15.28
CA ARG A 22 2.40 10.13 -14.62
C ARG A 22 2.21 10.31 -13.11
N GLU A 23 3.16 10.93 -12.43
CA GLU A 23 3.06 11.29 -11.01
C GLU A 23 1.85 12.19 -10.76
N SER A 24 1.64 13.20 -11.59
CA SER A 24 0.48 14.11 -11.48
C SER A 24 -0.86 13.39 -11.62
N TYR A 25 -0.95 12.38 -12.52
CA TYR A 25 -2.14 11.51 -12.62
C TYR A 25 -2.36 10.71 -11.33
N GLY A 26 -1.29 10.13 -10.77
CA GLY A 26 -1.32 9.40 -9.50
C GLY A 26 -1.82 10.27 -8.36
N VAL A 27 -1.18 11.43 -8.15
CA VAL A 27 -1.54 12.39 -7.09
C VAL A 27 -2.98 12.87 -7.24
N LEU A 28 -3.40 13.26 -8.45
CA LEU A 28 -4.78 13.69 -8.71
C LEU A 28 -5.78 12.59 -8.34
N SER A 29 -5.52 11.35 -8.79
CA SER A 29 -6.40 10.21 -8.52
C SER A 29 -6.50 9.87 -7.03
N GLY A 30 -5.37 9.97 -6.30
CA GLY A 30 -5.30 9.73 -4.86
C GLY A 30 -6.04 10.81 -4.06
N VAL A 31 -5.82 12.08 -4.37
CA VAL A 31 -6.52 13.20 -3.72
C VAL A 31 -8.02 13.12 -3.92
N ILE A 32 -8.49 12.87 -5.16
CA ILE A 32 -9.91 12.67 -5.44
C ILE A 32 -10.45 11.48 -4.63
N GLY A 33 -9.70 10.37 -4.58
CA GLY A 33 -10.07 9.18 -3.82
C GLY A 33 -10.26 9.44 -2.33
N ILE A 34 -9.32 10.15 -1.71
CA ILE A 34 -9.38 10.56 -0.29
C ILE A 34 -10.63 11.40 -0.02
N VAL A 35 -10.85 12.43 -0.82
CA VAL A 35 -12.01 13.32 -0.65
C VAL A 35 -13.32 12.55 -0.78
N CYS A 36 -13.42 11.64 -1.77
CA CYS A 36 -14.60 10.80 -1.94
C CYS A 36 -14.82 9.86 -0.76
N ASN A 37 -13.77 9.18 -0.27
CA ASN A 37 -13.89 8.26 0.86
C ASN A 37 -14.26 8.98 2.17
N ILE A 38 -13.71 10.18 2.43
CA ILE A 38 -14.12 11.02 3.57
C ILE A 38 -15.59 11.40 3.46
N PHE A 39 -16.00 11.87 2.28
CA PHE A 39 -17.38 12.27 2.04
C PHE A 39 -18.35 11.10 2.21
N LEU A 40 -18.00 9.93 1.67
CA LEU A 40 -18.77 8.69 1.82
C LEU A 40 -18.86 8.22 3.27
N PHE A 41 -17.73 8.25 4.00
CA PHE A 41 -17.70 7.94 5.43
C PHE A 41 -18.69 8.82 6.20
N MET A 42 -18.62 10.14 6.01
CA MET A 42 -19.49 11.09 6.71
C MET A 42 -20.97 10.89 6.35
N LEU A 43 -21.29 10.66 5.07
CA LEU A 43 -22.67 10.38 4.66
C LEU A 43 -23.20 9.07 5.27
N LYS A 44 -22.42 8.00 5.22
CA LYS A 44 -22.86 6.68 5.68
C LYS A 44 -22.92 6.60 7.20
N ILE A 45 -21.96 7.17 7.93
CA ILE A 45 -21.97 7.15 9.40
C ILE A 45 -23.18 7.91 9.94
N THR A 46 -23.46 9.09 9.40
CA THR A 46 -24.64 9.89 9.80
C THR A 46 -25.93 9.17 9.45
N THR A 47 -26.04 8.64 8.22
CA THR A 47 -27.22 7.87 7.78
C THR A 47 -27.43 6.63 8.64
N GLY A 48 -26.36 5.86 8.89
CA GLY A 48 -26.39 4.62 9.68
C GLY A 48 -26.80 4.86 11.12
N LEU A 49 -26.33 5.96 11.74
CA LEU A 49 -26.78 6.37 13.07
C LEU A 49 -28.25 6.79 13.06
N PHE A 50 -28.70 7.56 12.06
CA PHE A 50 -30.10 8.00 11.98
C PHE A 50 -31.09 6.85 11.79
N ILE A 51 -30.74 5.84 10.97
CA ILE A 51 -31.62 4.70 10.72
C ILE A 51 -31.43 3.57 11.73
N ASN A 52 -30.51 3.73 12.69
CA ASN A 52 -30.03 2.67 13.56
C ASN A 52 -29.66 1.42 12.74
N SER A 53 -28.69 1.50 11.83
CA SER A 53 -28.18 0.34 11.06
C SER A 53 -26.70 0.15 11.32
N ILE A 54 -26.35 -0.98 11.96
CA ILE A 54 -24.96 -1.31 12.23
C ILE A 54 -24.27 -1.77 10.95
N ALA A 55 -24.98 -2.43 10.03
CA ALA A 55 -24.40 -2.80 8.74
C ALA A 55 -23.94 -1.57 7.94
N VAL A 56 -24.75 -0.51 7.90
CA VAL A 56 -24.39 0.75 7.23
C VAL A 56 -23.27 1.49 7.97
N ILE A 57 -23.27 1.48 9.30
CA ILE A 57 -22.18 2.04 10.10
C ILE A 57 -20.87 1.28 9.81
N SER A 58 -20.89 -0.06 9.81
CA SER A 58 -19.72 -0.88 9.49
C SER A 58 -19.20 -0.61 8.07
N ASP A 59 -20.10 -0.52 7.09
CA ASP A 59 -19.75 -0.17 5.70
C ASP A 59 -19.19 1.26 5.58
N ALA A 60 -19.60 2.21 6.43
CA ALA A 60 -18.96 3.51 6.53
C ALA A 60 -17.49 3.38 6.94
N PHE A 61 -17.22 2.62 8.01
CA PHE A 61 -15.87 2.40 8.52
C PHE A 61 -14.96 1.64 7.54
N ASN A 62 -15.51 0.85 6.62
CA ASN A 62 -14.73 0.32 5.50
C ASN A 62 -14.13 1.46 4.64
N ASN A 63 -14.90 2.52 4.36
CA ASN A 63 -14.37 3.70 3.66
C ASN A 63 -13.39 4.53 4.50
N LEU A 64 -13.49 4.45 5.83
CA LEU A 64 -12.47 5.02 6.72
C LEU A 64 -11.16 4.24 6.63
N SER A 65 -11.20 2.91 6.52
CA SER A 65 -10.01 2.07 6.30
C SER A 65 -9.33 2.42 4.98
N ASP A 66 -10.09 2.61 3.90
CA ASP A 66 -9.56 3.06 2.59
C ASP A 66 -8.85 4.43 2.70
N MET A 67 -9.45 5.34 3.49
CA MET A 67 -8.83 6.63 3.80
C MET A 67 -7.56 6.44 4.65
N GLY A 68 -7.55 5.51 5.60
CA GLY A 68 -6.39 5.17 6.42
C GLY A 68 -5.16 4.84 5.58
N SER A 69 -5.30 3.94 4.61
CA SER A 69 -4.22 3.61 3.66
C SER A 69 -3.72 4.84 2.88
N SER A 70 -4.63 5.75 2.54
CA SER A 70 -4.28 6.99 1.84
C SER A 70 -3.61 8.02 2.75
N LEU A 71 -3.99 8.08 4.03
CA LEU A 71 -3.35 8.93 5.04
C LEU A 71 -1.95 8.44 5.35
N VAL A 72 -1.76 7.12 5.44
CA VAL A 72 -0.44 6.49 5.54
C VAL A 72 0.41 6.90 4.35
N ALA A 73 -0.11 6.84 3.13
CA ALA A 73 0.64 7.27 1.94
C ALA A 73 1.05 8.75 2.01
N ILE A 74 0.22 9.65 2.54
CA ILE A 74 0.57 11.08 2.62
C ILE A 74 1.52 11.39 3.79
N LEU A 75 1.17 10.93 4.99
CA LEU A 75 1.95 11.20 6.21
C LEU A 75 3.24 10.40 6.22
N GLY A 76 3.16 9.12 5.86
CA GLY A 76 4.27 8.21 5.70
C GLY A 76 5.31 8.78 4.75
N VAL A 77 4.91 9.21 3.54
CA VAL A 77 5.83 9.86 2.58
C VAL A 77 6.45 11.14 3.14
N LYS A 78 5.69 11.98 3.85
CA LYS A 78 6.22 13.23 4.39
C LYS A 78 7.25 12.99 5.51
N LEU A 79 7.02 12.01 6.37
CA LEU A 79 7.94 11.62 7.44
C LEU A 79 9.13 10.83 6.90
N SER A 80 8.89 9.93 5.94
CA SER A 80 9.89 9.05 5.33
C SER A 80 10.86 9.81 4.43
N ASN A 81 10.46 10.93 3.84
CA ASN A 81 11.33 11.79 3.04
C ASN A 81 12.28 12.68 3.85
N ARG A 82 12.25 12.61 5.18
CA ARG A 82 13.29 13.30 5.98
C ARG A 82 14.67 12.71 5.64
N PRO A 83 15.68 13.56 5.43
CA PRO A 83 17.03 13.09 5.15
C PRO A 83 17.60 12.34 6.37
N PRO A 84 18.68 11.55 6.18
CA PRO A 84 19.48 11.05 7.29
C PRO A 84 19.96 12.15 8.22
N ASP A 85 20.03 11.83 9.51
CA ASP A 85 20.63 12.65 10.56
C ASP A 85 21.52 11.80 11.48
N ASP A 86 22.15 12.43 12.47
CA ASP A 86 23.10 11.76 13.36
C ASP A 86 22.46 10.65 14.22
N GLU A 87 21.16 10.77 14.52
CA GLU A 87 20.40 9.75 15.25
C GLU A 87 19.93 8.61 14.32
N HIS A 88 19.70 8.91 13.04
CA HIS A 88 19.21 7.98 12.03
C HIS A 88 20.08 8.02 10.75
N PRO A 89 21.27 7.39 10.75
CA PRO A 89 22.21 7.43 9.63
C PRO A 89 21.67 6.81 8.33
N HIS A 90 20.74 5.86 8.43
CA HIS A 90 20.06 5.26 7.27
C HIS A 90 18.79 6.04 6.85
N GLY A 91 18.50 7.15 7.52
CA GLY A 91 17.34 7.98 7.27
C GLY A 91 16.04 7.48 7.91
N HIS A 92 14.96 8.13 7.51
CA HIS A 92 13.66 8.03 8.16
C HIS A 92 12.66 7.16 7.37
N GLY A 93 13.13 6.38 6.38
CA GLY A 93 12.24 5.67 5.45
C GLY A 93 11.19 4.79 6.13
N ARG A 94 11.60 4.03 7.15
CA ARG A 94 10.73 3.11 7.92
C ARG A 94 9.60 3.80 8.71
N TYR A 95 9.61 5.13 8.85
CA TYR A 95 8.46 5.85 9.44
C TYR A 95 7.17 5.64 8.62
N GLU A 96 7.27 5.34 7.33
CA GLU A 96 6.13 4.96 6.52
C GLU A 96 5.48 3.66 7.03
N TYR A 97 6.27 2.62 7.25
CA TYR A 97 5.79 1.33 7.77
C TYR A 97 5.26 1.43 9.19
N ILE A 98 5.92 2.23 10.04
CA ILE A 98 5.43 2.51 11.41
C ILE A 98 4.07 3.22 11.36
N SER A 99 3.91 4.20 10.45
CA SER A 99 2.64 4.90 10.29
C SER A 99 1.53 3.95 9.81
N SER A 100 1.83 3.06 8.86
CA SER A 100 0.94 1.98 8.43
C SER A 100 0.47 1.12 9.59
N LEU A 101 1.42 0.70 10.45
CA LEU A 101 1.17 -0.16 11.60
C LEU A 101 0.29 0.53 12.66
N VAL A 102 0.48 1.82 12.91
CA VAL A 102 -0.39 2.59 13.82
C VAL A 102 -1.82 2.65 13.28
N VAL A 103 -1.98 2.96 11.99
CA VAL A 103 -3.29 3.03 11.34
C VAL A 103 -3.99 1.67 11.33
N SER A 104 -3.25 0.58 11.11
CA SER A 104 -3.81 -0.76 11.12
C SER A 104 -4.38 -1.16 12.50
N PHE A 105 -3.74 -0.74 13.59
CA PHE A 105 -4.29 -0.95 14.94
C PHE A 105 -5.57 -0.15 15.19
N ILE A 106 -5.66 1.08 14.69
CA ILE A 106 -6.89 1.89 14.78
C ILE A 106 -8.03 1.19 14.03
N ILE A 107 -7.78 0.73 12.79
CA ILE A 107 -8.75 -0.01 11.98
C ILE A 107 -9.22 -1.27 12.71
N PHE A 108 -8.28 -2.04 13.27
CA PHE A 108 -8.60 -3.27 14.00
C PHE A 108 -9.44 -3.01 15.25
N ALA A 109 -9.09 -1.99 16.05
CA ALA A 109 -9.83 -1.60 17.24
C ALA A 109 -11.27 -1.17 16.91
N VAL A 110 -11.45 -0.40 15.82
CA VAL A 110 -12.78 -0.04 15.32
C VAL A 110 -13.55 -1.28 14.86
N GLY A 111 -12.90 -2.20 14.15
CA GLY A 111 -13.49 -3.48 13.75
C GLY A 111 -14.01 -4.30 14.95
N LEU A 112 -13.25 -4.35 16.06
CA LEU A 112 -13.68 -5.01 17.29
C LEU A 112 -14.92 -4.37 17.91
N GLU A 113 -14.98 -3.04 17.94
CA GLU A 113 -16.14 -2.31 18.47
C GLU A 113 -17.40 -2.56 17.61
N LEU A 114 -17.24 -2.56 16.28
CA LEU A 114 -18.32 -2.89 15.35
C LEU A 114 -18.77 -4.34 15.49
N LEU A 115 -17.85 -5.28 15.71
CA LEU A 115 -18.16 -6.68 15.96
C LEU A 115 -19.01 -6.84 17.22
N ARG A 116 -18.62 -6.18 18.31
CA ARG A 116 -19.36 -6.15 19.57
C ARG A 116 -20.77 -5.59 19.39
N ASN A 117 -20.90 -4.47 18.69
CA ASN A 117 -22.20 -3.82 18.44
C ASN A 117 -23.08 -4.69 17.54
N SER A 118 -22.51 -5.29 16.50
CA SER A 118 -23.20 -6.22 15.59
C SER A 118 -23.74 -7.44 16.34
N PHE A 119 -22.93 -8.04 17.21
CA PHE A 119 -23.35 -9.14 18.05
C PHE A 119 -24.48 -8.73 19.01
N GLY A 120 -24.36 -7.56 19.65
CA GLY A 120 -25.42 -7.00 20.50
C GLY A 120 -26.76 -6.88 19.79
N LYS A 121 -26.73 -6.46 18.51
CA LYS A 121 -27.93 -6.32 17.69
C LYS A 121 -28.53 -7.63 17.19
N ILE A 122 -27.72 -8.68 17.08
CA ILE A 122 -28.24 -10.04 16.87
C ILE A 122 -29.00 -10.52 18.12
N MET A 123 -28.45 -10.28 19.32
CA MET A 123 -29.07 -10.69 20.58
C MET A 123 -30.33 -9.89 20.91
N LYS A 124 -30.32 -8.58 20.62
CA LYS A 124 -31.45 -7.67 20.81
C LYS A 124 -31.72 -6.94 19.50
N PRO A 125 -32.56 -7.51 18.62
CA PRO A 125 -32.90 -6.89 17.35
C PRO A 125 -33.61 -5.56 17.59
N GLU A 126 -33.01 -4.48 17.11
CA GLU A 126 -33.64 -3.17 17.00
C GLU A 126 -34.10 -2.95 15.56
N GLU A 127 -35.28 -2.36 15.41
CA GLU A 127 -35.84 -2.06 14.09
C GLU A 127 -35.02 -0.98 13.39
N VAL A 128 -34.65 -1.26 12.13
CA VAL A 128 -34.00 -0.26 11.27
C VAL A 128 -35.09 0.66 10.72
N THR A 129 -34.96 1.96 10.99
CA THR A 129 -35.96 2.95 10.59
C THR A 129 -35.57 3.57 9.25
N PHE A 130 -36.32 3.25 8.19
CA PHE A 130 -36.06 3.81 6.87
C PHE A 130 -36.85 5.08 6.62
N ASN A 131 -36.16 6.13 6.18
CA ASN A 131 -36.76 7.29 5.53
C ASN A 131 -36.28 7.32 4.07
N THR A 132 -37.12 7.80 3.16
CA THR A 132 -36.81 8.04 1.75
C THR A 132 -35.49 8.77 1.55
N ILE A 133 -35.17 9.72 2.43
CA ILE A 133 -33.91 10.48 2.42
C ILE A 133 -32.71 9.55 2.65
N SER A 134 -32.78 8.65 3.63
CA SER A 134 -31.71 7.70 3.94
C SER A 134 -31.42 6.75 2.78
N ILE A 135 -32.47 6.27 2.11
CA ILE A 135 -32.33 5.40 0.92
C ILE A 135 -31.65 6.17 -0.22
N LEU A 136 -32.05 7.43 -0.45
CA LEU A 136 -31.44 8.27 -1.48
C LEU A 136 -29.95 8.49 -1.22
N ILE A 137 -29.55 8.76 0.02
CA ILE A 137 -28.14 8.93 0.40
C ILE A 137 -27.34 7.65 0.13
N LEU A 138 -27.89 6.48 0.48
CA LEU A 138 -27.24 5.20 0.23
C LEU A 138 -27.09 4.91 -1.27
N ILE A 139 -28.09 5.23 -2.09
CA ILE A 139 -27.99 5.13 -3.56
C ILE A 139 -26.90 6.07 -4.09
N ILE A 140 -26.83 7.30 -3.61
CA ILE A 140 -25.75 8.25 -3.97
C ILE A 140 -24.39 7.66 -3.62
N SER A 141 -24.27 7.01 -2.45
CA SER A 141 -23.00 6.39 -2.02
C SER A 141 -22.52 5.29 -2.99
N ILE A 142 -23.45 4.46 -3.46
CA ILE A 142 -23.22 3.40 -4.46
C ILE A 142 -22.75 4.03 -5.78
N LEU A 143 -23.43 5.08 -6.24
CA LEU A 143 -23.07 5.77 -7.48
C LEU A 143 -21.68 6.41 -7.42
N ILE A 144 -21.28 6.95 -6.26
CA ILE A 144 -19.94 7.51 -6.08
C ILE A 144 -18.88 6.40 -6.16
N LYS A 145 -19.06 5.24 -5.52
CA LYS A 145 -18.10 4.12 -5.65
C LYS A 145 -18.01 3.60 -7.09
N LEU A 146 -19.13 3.53 -7.80
CA LEU A 146 -19.13 3.18 -9.22
C LEU A 146 -18.38 4.22 -10.08
N TRP A 147 -18.53 5.50 -9.76
CA TRP A 147 -17.73 6.57 -10.38
C TRP A 147 -16.24 6.44 -10.05
N MET A 148 -15.90 6.10 -8.80
CA MET A 148 -14.52 5.82 -8.36
C MET A 148 -13.88 4.69 -9.15
N PHE A 149 -14.59 3.58 -9.31
CA PHE A 149 -14.19 2.47 -10.18
C PHE A 149 -13.93 2.96 -11.61
N SER A 150 -14.88 3.71 -12.19
CA SER A 150 -14.79 4.17 -13.58
C SER A 150 -13.56 5.04 -13.83
N TYR A 151 -13.28 6.01 -12.95
CA TYR A 151 -12.16 6.91 -13.14
C TYR A 151 -10.81 6.23 -12.86
N ASN A 152 -10.70 5.40 -11.83
CA ASN A 152 -9.46 4.68 -11.53
C ASN A 152 -9.13 3.68 -12.64
N ARG A 153 -10.14 3.00 -13.20
CA ARG A 153 -9.96 2.12 -14.36
C ARG A 153 -9.48 2.89 -15.59
N TYR A 154 -10.02 4.09 -15.81
CA TYR A 154 -9.58 4.95 -16.91
C TYR A 154 -8.12 5.39 -16.75
N ILE A 155 -7.75 5.91 -15.58
CA ILE A 155 -6.37 6.34 -15.28
C ILE A 155 -5.40 5.16 -15.33
N GLY A 156 -5.74 4.04 -14.69
CA GLY A 156 -4.92 2.83 -14.67
C GLY A 156 -4.63 2.27 -16.05
N LYS A 157 -5.57 2.38 -17.01
CA LYS A 157 -5.31 2.05 -18.42
C LYS A 157 -4.47 3.11 -19.13
N THR A 158 -4.68 4.39 -18.82
CA THR A 158 -4.04 5.53 -19.51
C THR A 158 -2.55 5.63 -19.21
N ILE A 159 -2.16 5.46 -17.93
CA ILE A 159 -0.75 5.54 -17.49
C ILE A 159 -0.13 4.16 -17.20
N ASN A 160 -0.81 3.08 -17.60
CA ASN A 160 -0.48 1.69 -17.29
C ASN A 160 -0.10 1.46 -15.81
N SER A 161 -0.85 2.06 -14.89
CA SER A 161 -0.60 2.00 -13.45
C SER A 161 -1.28 0.78 -12.83
N GLY A 162 -0.48 -0.11 -12.24
CA GLY A 162 -0.96 -1.24 -11.44
C GLY A 162 -1.75 -0.78 -10.22
N ILE A 163 -1.27 0.27 -9.54
CA ILE A 163 -1.91 0.87 -8.37
C ILE A 163 -3.34 1.30 -8.69
N ASN A 164 -3.54 2.10 -9.75
CA ASN A 164 -4.88 2.57 -10.11
C ASN A 164 -5.79 1.45 -10.61
N LYS A 165 -5.24 0.39 -11.22
CA LYS A 165 -6.03 -0.80 -11.59
C LYS A 165 -6.51 -1.54 -10.34
N ALA A 166 -5.65 -1.69 -9.33
CA ALA A 166 -6.02 -2.27 -8.04
C ALA A 166 -7.07 -1.41 -7.32
N THR A 167 -6.86 -0.10 -7.20
CA THR A 167 -7.84 0.83 -6.59
C THR A 167 -9.18 0.84 -7.32
N ALA A 168 -9.19 0.62 -8.64
CA ALA A 168 -10.44 0.44 -9.38
C ALA A 168 -11.16 -0.82 -8.92
N GLN A 169 -10.46 -1.95 -8.85
CA GLN A 169 -11.04 -3.21 -8.39
C GLN A 169 -11.55 -3.12 -6.95
N ASP A 170 -10.82 -2.45 -6.06
CA ASP A 170 -11.25 -2.19 -4.69
C ASP A 170 -12.54 -1.37 -4.66
N SER A 171 -12.61 -0.28 -5.44
CA SER A 171 -13.82 0.53 -5.56
C SER A 171 -15.02 -0.26 -6.09
N LEU A 172 -14.78 -1.26 -6.94
CA LEU A 172 -15.82 -2.16 -7.45
C LEU A 172 -16.27 -3.15 -6.37
N ASN A 173 -15.34 -3.73 -5.62
CA ASN A 173 -15.64 -4.61 -4.49
C ASN A 173 -16.46 -3.87 -3.42
N ASP A 174 -16.11 -2.62 -3.13
CA ASP A 174 -16.87 -1.76 -2.22
C ASP A 174 -18.26 -1.43 -2.75
N PHE A 175 -18.39 -1.15 -4.05
CA PHE A 175 -19.71 -0.97 -4.68
C PHE A 175 -20.60 -2.20 -4.46
N ILE A 176 -20.04 -3.41 -4.65
CA ILE A 176 -20.76 -4.67 -4.44
C ILE A 176 -21.12 -4.82 -2.96
N ALA A 177 -20.16 -4.60 -2.05
CA ALA A 177 -20.35 -4.73 -0.61
C ALA A 177 -21.41 -3.75 -0.09
N THR A 178 -21.29 -2.46 -0.42
CA THR A 178 -22.27 -1.43 -0.05
C THR A 178 -23.65 -1.75 -0.64
N THR A 179 -23.73 -2.23 -1.88
CA THR A 179 -25.02 -2.64 -2.47
C THR A 179 -25.64 -3.81 -1.71
N ALA A 180 -24.84 -4.81 -1.33
CA ALA A 180 -25.30 -5.95 -0.54
C ALA A 180 -25.77 -5.51 0.86
N VAL A 181 -25.08 -4.56 1.49
CA VAL A 181 -25.49 -3.94 2.76
C VAL A 181 -26.83 -3.25 2.62
N VAL A 182 -26.97 -2.35 1.66
CA VAL A 182 -28.20 -1.58 1.45
C VAL A 182 -29.38 -2.52 1.16
N ALA A 183 -29.17 -3.51 0.27
CA ALA A 183 -30.20 -4.51 -0.04
C ALA A 183 -30.55 -5.38 1.18
N GLY A 184 -29.54 -5.85 1.92
CA GLY A 184 -29.70 -6.67 3.11
C GLY A 184 -30.45 -5.93 4.23
N THR A 185 -30.12 -4.66 4.46
CA THR A 185 -30.80 -3.83 5.46
C THR A 185 -32.24 -3.53 5.01
N LEU A 186 -32.48 -3.24 3.73
CA LEU A 186 -33.84 -3.02 3.20
C LEU A 186 -34.71 -4.27 3.35
N ILE A 187 -34.21 -5.45 2.94
CA ILE A 187 -34.92 -6.73 3.12
C ILE A 187 -35.14 -7.02 4.62
N GLY A 188 -34.15 -6.69 5.45
CA GLY A 188 -34.22 -6.81 6.91
C GLY A 188 -35.36 -6.03 7.55
N SER A 189 -35.82 -4.92 6.95
CA SER A 189 -37.01 -4.21 7.46
C SER A 189 -38.32 -4.99 7.28
N PHE A 190 -38.38 -5.93 6.35
CA PHE A 190 -39.58 -6.73 6.09
C PHE A 190 -39.56 -8.10 6.78
N VAL A 191 -38.41 -8.51 7.32
CA VAL A 191 -38.19 -9.85 7.89
C VAL A 191 -37.81 -9.73 9.36
N ARG A 192 -38.42 -10.53 10.25
CA ARG A 192 -38.09 -10.54 11.70
C ARG A 192 -36.71 -11.11 12.05
N PHE A 193 -35.86 -11.36 11.05
CA PHE A 193 -34.54 -11.95 11.21
C PHE A 193 -33.51 -10.82 11.32
N PRO A 194 -32.50 -10.89 12.21
CA PRO A 194 -31.56 -9.80 12.47
C PRO A 194 -30.50 -9.66 11.36
N LEU A 195 -30.93 -9.44 10.12
CA LEU A 195 -30.08 -9.32 8.93
C LEU A 195 -29.06 -8.19 9.08
N ASP A 196 -29.46 -7.05 9.66
CA ASP A 196 -28.56 -5.91 9.88
C ASP A 196 -27.39 -6.27 10.82
N GLY A 197 -27.68 -7.00 11.90
CA GLY A 197 -26.64 -7.47 12.83
C GLY A 197 -25.69 -8.48 12.19
N ILE A 198 -26.21 -9.40 11.36
CA ILE A 198 -25.40 -10.40 10.65
C ILE A 198 -24.51 -9.75 9.60
N MET A 199 -25.07 -8.83 8.80
CA MET A 199 -24.29 -8.06 7.82
C MET A 199 -23.21 -7.22 8.51
N GLY A 200 -23.56 -6.56 9.61
CA GLY A 200 -22.60 -5.84 10.46
C GLY A 200 -21.47 -6.74 10.95
N LEU A 201 -21.78 -7.97 11.38
CA LEU A 201 -20.81 -8.96 11.85
C LEU A 201 -19.84 -9.35 10.72
N ILE A 202 -20.37 -9.69 9.54
CA ILE A 202 -19.57 -10.05 8.37
C ILE A 202 -18.61 -8.90 8.00
N ILE A 203 -19.11 -7.67 7.92
CA ILE A 203 -18.29 -6.52 7.52
C ILE A 203 -17.26 -6.18 8.60
N SER A 204 -17.63 -6.25 9.88
CA SER A 204 -16.69 -6.02 10.97
C SER A 204 -15.53 -7.01 10.95
N ALA A 205 -15.80 -8.29 10.63
CA ALA A 205 -14.77 -9.31 10.46
C ALA A 205 -13.86 -9.01 9.26
N LEU A 206 -14.41 -8.53 8.14
CA LEU A 206 -13.62 -8.08 6.99
C LEU A 206 -12.73 -6.88 7.35
N ILE A 207 -13.24 -5.89 8.07
CA ILE A 207 -12.46 -4.72 8.52
C ILE A 207 -11.34 -5.16 9.46
N MET A 208 -11.61 -6.06 10.40
CA MET A 208 -10.59 -6.63 11.28
C MET A 208 -9.52 -7.38 10.48
N TYR A 209 -9.92 -8.18 9.48
CA TYR A 209 -8.98 -8.85 8.60
C TYR A 209 -8.10 -7.87 7.82
N THR A 210 -8.68 -6.79 7.29
CA THR A 210 -7.92 -5.72 6.62
C THR A 210 -6.92 -5.07 7.58
N GLY A 211 -7.34 -4.71 8.79
CA GLY A 211 -6.46 -4.17 9.82
C GLY A 211 -5.32 -5.15 10.17
N PHE A 212 -5.62 -6.43 10.33
CA PHE A 212 -4.60 -7.44 10.59
C PHE A 212 -3.61 -7.63 9.43
N SER A 213 -4.12 -7.67 8.18
CA SER A 213 -3.28 -7.81 6.99
C SER A 213 -2.31 -6.64 6.86
N ILE A 214 -2.80 -5.40 7.00
CA ILE A 214 -1.94 -4.21 6.94
C ILE A 214 -0.89 -4.25 8.05
N ALA A 215 -1.27 -4.68 9.27
CA ALA A 215 -0.33 -4.81 10.37
C ALA A 215 0.78 -5.83 10.05
N LYS A 216 0.39 -7.01 9.53
CA LYS A 216 1.31 -8.06 9.12
C LYS A 216 2.28 -7.57 8.03
N ASP A 217 1.75 -6.97 6.97
CA ASP A 217 2.55 -6.46 5.85
C ASP A 217 3.54 -5.38 6.33
N SER A 218 3.11 -4.52 7.27
CA SER A 218 3.96 -3.49 7.86
C SER A 218 5.06 -4.08 8.75
N VAL A 219 4.76 -5.13 9.51
CA VAL A 219 5.76 -5.85 10.32
C VAL A 219 6.76 -6.57 9.44
N ASP A 220 6.32 -7.24 8.37
CA ASP A 220 7.21 -7.91 7.42
C ASP A 220 8.21 -6.90 6.80
N LEU A 221 7.75 -5.71 6.42
CA LEU A 221 8.60 -4.62 5.93
C LEU A 221 9.58 -4.09 6.99
N LEU A 222 9.17 -4.03 8.26
CA LEU A 222 10.04 -3.62 9.37
C LEU A 222 11.11 -4.65 9.71
N LEU A 223 10.79 -5.94 9.59
CA LEU A 223 11.74 -7.04 9.78
C LEU A 223 12.77 -7.12 8.63
N GLY A 224 12.37 -6.69 7.44
CA GLY A 224 13.19 -6.75 6.23
C GLY A 224 12.81 -7.96 5.39
N VAL A 225 12.07 -7.70 4.31
CA VAL A 225 11.63 -8.72 3.36
C VAL A 225 12.75 -9.07 2.40
N CYS A 226 12.75 -10.31 1.90
CA CYS A 226 13.64 -10.70 0.81
C CYS A 226 13.39 -9.80 -0.41
N PRO A 227 14.43 -9.22 -1.03
CA PRO A 227 14.26 -8.41 -2.23
C PRO A 227 13.76 -9.22 -3.42
N ASP A 228 13.30 -8.52 -4.45
CA ASP A 228 12.92 -9.15 -5.70
C ASP A 228 14.10 -9.90 -6.34
N THR A 229 13.80 -11.05 -6.93
CA THR A 229 14.79 -11.92 -7.60
C THR A 229 15.48 -11.17 -8.73
N GLU A 230 14.77 -10.27 -9.42
CA GLU A 230 15.33 -9.44 -10.49
C GLU A 230 16.41 -8.47 -9.96
N LEU A 231 16.20 -7.87 -8.78
CA LEU A 231 17.18 -7.00 -8.15
C LEU A 231 18.42 -7.78 -7.73
N ILE A 232 18.22 -8.95 -7.10
CA ILE A 232 19.31 -9.85 -6.69
C ILE A 232 20.16 -10.25 -7.89
N ASN A 233 19.53 -10.71 -8.97
CA ASN A 233 20.22 -11.12 -10.20
C ASN A 233 20.97 -9.94 -10.84
N SER A 234 20.37 -8.76 -10.82
CA SER A 234 21.01 -7.55 -11.34
C SER A 234 22.29 -7.23 -10.56
N ILE A 235 22.22 -7.14 -9.23
CA ILE A 235 23.39 -6.90 -8.35
C ILE A 235 24.48 -7.94 -8.64
N ASN A 236 24.12 -9.22 -8.63
CA ASN A 236 25.05 -10.31 -8.90
C ASN A 236 25.75 -10.15 -10.26
N SER A 237 25.00 -9.81 -11.30
CA SER A 237 25.55 -9.61 -12.65
C SER A 237 26.50 -8.41 -12.76
N TYR A 238 26.23 -7.30 -12.05
CA TYR A 238 27.14 -6.15 -12.03
C TYR A 238 28.46 -6.50 -11.35
N VAL A 239 28.40 -7.19 -10.21
CA VAL A 239 29.60 -7.55 -9.46
C VAL A 239 30.42 -8.61 -10.20
N LEU A 240 29.79 -9.67 -10.71
CA LEU A 240 30.49 -10.70 -11.50
C LEU A 240 31.04 -10.17 -12.84
N GLY A 241 30.51 -9.07 -13.35
CA GLY A 241 31.02 -8.40 -14.55
C GLY A 241 32.35 -7.65 -14.33
N GLY A 242 32.79 -7.49 -13.08
CA GLY A 242 34.02 -6.78 -12.73
C GLY A 242 35.28 -7.54 -13.12
N LYS A 243 36.30 -6.80 -13.56
CA LYS A 243 37.61 -7.37 -13.88
C LYS A 243 38.27 -7.90 -12.60
N ASN A 244 38.89 -9.08 -12.68
CA ASN A 244 39.58 -9.78 -11.57
C ASN A 244 38.66 -10.27 -10.43
N ILE A 245 37.33 -10.26 -10.63
CA ILE A 245 36.37 -10.90 -9.73
C ILE A 245 36.11 -12.32 -10.23
N LYS A 246 36.32 -13.32 -9.35
CA LYS A 246 36.20 -14.75 -9.67
C LYS A 246 34.86 -15.35 -9.25
N GLY A 247 34.26 -14.79 -8.21
CA GLY A 247 33.05 -15.30 -7.58
C GLY A 247 32.43 -14.25 -6.67
N ILE A 248 31.22 -14.54 -6.21
CA ILE A 248 30.49 -13.73 -5.24
C ILE A 248 29.74 -14.63 -4.27
N HIS A 249 29.63 -14.21 -3.03
CA HIS A 249 28.82 -14.90 -2.03
C HIS A 249 28.30 -13.92 -0.96
N ASP A 250 27.42 -14.41 -0.09
CA ASP A 250 26.86 -13.69 1.07
C ASP A 250 26.24 -12.31 0.74
N LEU A 251 25.50 -12.21 -0.39
CA LEU A 251 24.70 -11.02 -0.68
C LEU A 251 23.60 -10.86 0.38
N LYS A 252 23.72 -9.80 1.17
CA LYS A 252 22.72 -9.34 2.12
C LYS A 252 22.15 -8.01 1.64
N VAL A 253 20.83 -7.90 1.65
CA VAL A 253 20.13 -6.69 1.25
C VAL A 253 19.20 -6.28 2.37
N HIS A 254 19.24 -5.00 2.71
CA HIS A 254 18.51 -4.39 3.81
C HIS A 254 17.63 -3.25 3.26
N ASP A 255 16.34 -3.32 3.58
CA ASP A 255 15.38 -2.26 3.27
C ASP A 255 15.22 -1.32 4.48
N TYR A 256 15.51 -0.03 4.27
CA TYR A 256 15.34 1.04 5.26
C TYR A 256 14.17 1.98 4.92
N GLY A 257 13.27 1.53 4.05
CA GLY A 257 12.10 2.26 3.58
C GLY A 257 12.19 2.61 2.10
N PRO A 258 11.11 3.17 1.53
CA PRO A 258 11.04 3.43 0.10
C PRO A 258 12.22 4.27 -0.41
N GLY A 259 12.87 3.75 -1.44
CA GLY A 259 14.04 4.38 -2.08
C GLY A 259 15.33 4.33 -1.26
N ARG A 260 15.39 3.53 -0.18
CA ARG A 260 16.56 3.41 0.70
C ARG A 260 16.88 1.93 0.91
N ILE A 261 17.56 1.36 -0.06
CA ILE A 261 18.04 -0.02 -0.02
C ILE A 261 19.55 0.03 0.20
N SER A 262 20.02 -0.72 1.18
CA SER A 262 21.45 -0.92 1.40
C SER A 262 21.80 -2.40 1.24
N ALA A 263 22.96 -2.70 0.70
CA ALA A 263 23.40 -4.07 0.51
C ALA A 263 24.87 -4.27 0.93
N SER A 264 25.22 -5.50 1.25
CA SER A 264 26.62 -5.92 1.39
C SER A 264 26.80 -7.23 0.64
N ILE A 265 27.93 -7.39 -0.04
CA ILE A 265 28.27 -8.61 -0.77
C ILE A 265 29.76 -8.88 -0.67
N HIS A 266 30.14 -10.15 -0.71
CA HIS A 266 31.55 -10.54 -0.79
C HIS A 266 31.89 -10.84 -2.25
N ALA A 267 32.95 -10.21 -2.74
CA ALA A 267 33.52 -10.46 -4.06
C ALA A 267 34.86 -11.18 -3.90
N GLU A 268 34.96 -12.36 -4.51
CA GLU A 268 36.18 -13.15 -4.50
C GLU A 268 37.17 -12.60 -5.54
N VAL A 269 38.35 -12.19 -5.08
CA VAL A 269 39.38 -11.54 -5.91
C VAL A 269 40.68 -12.32 -5.87
N SER A 270 41.47 -12.27 -6.93
CA SER A 270 42.77 -12.97 -6.98
C SER A 270 43.74 -12.45 -5.93
N GLU A 271 44.36 -13.34 -5.13
CA GLU A 271 45.34 -13.00 -4.09
C GLU A 271 46.55 -12.16 -4.59
N GLY A 272 46.95 -12.35 -5.85
CA GLY A 272 48.07 -11.62 -6.46
C GLY A 272 47.71 -10.31 -7.17
N ALA A 273 46.44 -9.90 -7.16
CA ALA A 273 46.02 -8.72 -7.90
C ALA A 273 46.34 -7.41 -7.15
N ASN A 274 46.55 -6.34 -7.92
CA ASN A 274 46.90 -5.04 -7.35
C ASN A 274 45.70 -4.46 -6.59
N ILE A 275 45.86 -4.21 -5.29
CA ILE A 275 44.79 -3.73 -4.42
C ILE A 275 44.19 -2.39 -4.88
N VAL A 276 45.01 -1.49 -5.44
CA VAL A 276 44.55 -0.19 -5.94
C VAL A 276 43.71 -0.37 -7.22
N GLU A 277 44.12 -1.29 -8.10
CA GLU A 277 43.37 -1.61 -9.31
C GLU A 277 42.01 -2.27 -8.97
N ILE A 278 42.01 -3.26 -8.08
CA ILE A 278 40.77 -3.92 -7.66
C ILE A 278 39.85 -2.94 -6.94
N HIS A 279 40.36 -2.14 -6.02
CA HIS A 279 39.54 -1.15 -5.30
C HIS A 279 38.89 -0.16 -6.28
N SER A 280 39.62 0.26 -7.32
CA SER A 280 39.04 1.11 -8.38
C SER A 280 37.90 0.41 -9.14
N VAL A 281 38.04 -0.89 -9.43
CA VAL A 281 36.97 -1.69 -10.07
C VAL A 281 35.76 -1.82 -9.15
N ILE A 282 35.97 -2.06 -7.86
CA ILE A 282 34.91 -2.13 -6.85
C ILE A 282 34.16 -0.81 -6.75
N ASP A 283 34.87 0.32 -6.60
CA ASP A 283 34.25 1.66 -6.52
C ASP A 283 33.40 1.97 -7.77
N GLU A 284 33.88 1.61 -8.96
CA GLU A 284 33.12 1.76 -10.21
C GLU A 284 31.83 0.93 -10.21
N ILE A 285 31.88 -0.31 -9.71
CA ILE A 285 30.71 -1.19 -9.61
C ILE A 285 29.72 -0.66 -8.58
N GLU A 286 30.19 -0.24 -7.40
CA GLU A 286 29.35 0.36 -6.35
C GLU A 286 28.61 1.59 -6.87
N GLN A 287 29.31 2.49 -7.57
CA GLN A 287 28.70 3.67 -8.19
C GLN A 287 27.69 3.30 -9.28
N LYS A 288 27.99 2.28 -10.09
CA LYS A 288 27.08 1.83 -11.14
C LYS A 288 25.79 1.26 -10.55
N ILE A 289 25.90 0.41 -9.52
CA ILE A 289 24.75 -0.14 -8.79
C ILE A 289 23.94 0.98 -8.14
N LYS A 290 24.59 1.97 -7.52
CA LYS A 290 23.92 3.13 -6.93
C LYS A 290 23.14 3.95 -7.95
N ASN A 291 23.73 4.20 -9.12
CA ASN A 291 23.11 5.04 -10.16
C ASN A 291 22.01 4.32 -10.95
N GLU A 292 22.20 3.03 -11.27
CA GLU A 292 21.27 2.27 -12.11
C GLU A 292 20.17 1.57 -11.29
N LEU A 293 20.50 1.08 -10.09
CA LEU A 293 19.57 0.32 -9.24
C LEU A 293 19.09 1.11 -8.01
N GLY A 294 19.75 2.21 -7.64
CA GLY A 294 19.39 2.99 -6.44
C GLY A 294 19.75 2.30 -5.13
N VAL A 295 20.70 1.36 -5.15
CA VAL A 295 21.13 0.58 -3.98
C VAL A 295 22.48 1.11 -3.48
N ASP A 296 22.56 1.39 -2.18
CA ASP A 296 23.82 1.74 -1.51
C ASP A 296 24.52 0.45 -1.05
N ILE A 297 25.50 -0.02 -1.82
CA ILE A 297 26.15 -1.32 -1.62
C ILE A 297 27.58 -1.16 -1.14
N VAL A 298 27.99 -2.02 -0.21
CA VAL A 298 29.38 -2.20 0.22
C VAL A 298 29.87 -3.55 -0.29
N ILE A 299 30.94 -3.57 -1.06
CA ILE A 299 31.53 -4.81 -1.58
C ILE A 299 32.79 -5.14 -0.78
N HIS A 300 32.72 -6.21 0.01
CA HIS A 300 33.87 -6.76 0.72
C HIS A 300 34.73 -7.58 -0.24
N MET A 301 36.05 -7.36 -0.24
CA MET A 301 36.99 -8.10 -1.09
C MET A 301 37.53 -9.31 -0.33
N ASP A 302 37.22 -10.51 -0.81
CA ASP A 302 37.73 -11.77 -0.26
C ASP A 302 38.83 -12.32 -1.17
N PRO A 303 40.11 -12.31 -0.75
CA PRO A 303 41.19 -12.86 -1.55
C PRO A 303 41.07 -14.38 -1.63
N VAL A 304 41.08 -14.91 -2.85
CA VAL A 304 41.11 -16.35 -3.13
C VAL A 304 42.41 -16.71 -3.84
N GLY A 305 43.11 -17.71 -3.30
CA GLY A 305 44.34 -18.27 -3.88
C GLY A 305 44.07 -18.99 -5.21
N GLU A 306 45.12 -19.30 -5.98
CA GLU A 306 45.00 -20.05 -7.24
C GLU A 306 44.92 -21.58 -7.07
N THR A 307 44.77 -22.09 -5.85
CA THR A 307 44.68 -23.52 -5.61
C THR A 307 43.25 -24.03 -5.77
N ASN A 308 43.01 -24.74 -6.88
CA ASN A 308 42.02 -25.82 -6.91
C ASN A 308 42.26 -26.72 -5.71
N GLU A 309 41.34 -26.78 -4.76
CA GLU A 309 41.00 -28.01 -4.05
C GLU A 309 39.75 -27.78 -3.20
N ASP A 310 38.68 -28.46 -3.62
CA ASP A 310 37.55 -28.82 -2.77
C ASP A 310 38.06 -29.20 -1.38
N SER A 311 37.57 -28.53 -0.33
CA SER A 311 37.71 -29.03 1.04
C SER A 311 36.44 -28.71 1.83
N GLU A 312 35.48 -29.62 1.62
CA GLU A 312 34.34 -30.05 2.46
C GLU A 312 33.33 -29.02 3.00
#